data_AF-B9L4F3-F1
#
_entry.id   AF-B9L4F3-F1
#
_cell.length_a   1.000
_cell.length_b   1.000
_cell.length_c   1.000
_cell.angle_alpha   90.00
_cell.angle_beta   90.00
_cell.angle_gamma   90.00
#
_symmetry.space_group_name_H-M   'P 1'
#
loop_
_entity.id
_entity.type
_entity.pdbx_description
1 polymer ?
#
loop_
_entity_poly.entity_id
_entity_poly.type
_entity_poly.pdbx_seq_one_letter_code
_entity_poly.pdbx_strand_id
1 'polypeptide(L)'
;MSLPRLRWVIFVRSIVAVDEHPPALVFRLLARSLARHQQEAVLLEERANPLTVAALRRHGAAVLRELATAWPDVRYQTVEQRTGADLVEWLGRTLATADLALVELGVREELAYWAGQLTRPHLKTFLLDLMPDEPALAAMRQRLDPATFTGIICHPANAPAYRGRTSARQIVLVEGEPTELASAIADAVVALLFHSLGNLETRGQAPNGSGPATDQPEKGSRG
;
A
#
# COMPACT_ATOMS: atom_id res chain seq x y z
N MET A 1 -3.87 -23.15 1.87
CA MET A 1 -2.45 -22.76 1.72
C MET A 1 -2.16 -21.70 2.76
N SER A 2 -1.18 -21.89 3.65
CA SER A 2 -0.76 -20.81 4.56
C SER A 2 0.10 -19.82 3.79
N LEU A 3 -0.22 -18.53 3.84
CA LEU A 3 0.67 -17.50 3.32
C LEU A 3 2.04 -17.59 4.01
N PRO A 4 3.15 -17.39 3.27
CA PRO A 4 4.43 -17.18 3.94
C PRO A 4 4.34 -15.98 4.88
N ARG A 5 5.25 -15.92 5.84
CA ARG A 5 5.39 -14.73 6.70
C ARG A 5 5.88 -13.57 5.84
N LEU A 6 5.03 -12.56 5.68
CA LEU A 6 5.33 -11.35 4.93
C LEU A 6 5.73 -10.21 5.87
N ARG A 7 6.56 -9.31 5.34
CA ARG A 7 7.05 -8.10 6.00
C ARG A 7 6.34 -6.88 5.44
N TRP A 8 5.53 -6.26 6.29
CA TRP A 8 4.65 -5.14 5.99
C TRP A 8 5.23 -3.86 6.58
N VAL A 9 5.38 -2.85 5.73
CA VAL A 9 5.65 -1.48 6.14
C VAL A 9 4.42 -0.65 5.83
N ILE A 10 3.83 -0.02 6.84
CA ILE A 10 2.55 0.69 6.72
C ILE A 10 2.78 2.16 7.06
N PHE A 11 2.77 3.03 6.06
CA PHE A 11 2.85 4.48 6.26
C PHE A 11 1.46 5.02 6.53
N VAL A 12 1.30 5.66 7.67
CA VAL A 12 0.00 6.12 8.18
C VAL A 12 0.05 7.58 8.59
N ARG A 13 -1.08 8.26 8.46
CA ARG A 13 -1.27 9.62 8.90
C ARG A 13 -1.26 9.71 10.40
N SER A 14 -1.87 8.77 11.12
CA SER A 14 -1.72 8.65 12.57
C SER A 14 -2.13 7.27 13.05
N ILE A 15 -1.45 6.75 14.07
CA ILE A 15 -1.95 5.62 14.87
C ILE A 15 -2.45 6.06 16.23
N VAL A 16 -2.17 7.30 16.64
CA VAL A 16 -2.48 7.81 17.99
C VAL A 16 -3.85 8.49 18.01
N ALA A 17 -4.18 9.25 16.97
CA ALA A 17 -5.27 10.22 16.95
C ALA A 17 -6.60 9.60 16.48
N VAL A 18 -7.17 8.65 17.23
CA VAL A 18 -8.40 7.92 16.84
C VAL A 18 -9.61 8.85 16.66
N ASP A 19 -9.76 9.84 17.54
CA ASP A 19 -10.90 10.77 17.50
C ASP A 19 -10.79 11.80 16.37
N GLU A 20 -9.56 12.23 16.05
CA GLU A 20 -9.28 13.15 14.95
C GLU A 20 -9.21 12.45 13.60
N HIS A 21 -8.91 11.16 13.61
CA HIS A 21 -8.56 10.39 12.44
C HIS A 21 -9.05 8.94 12.60
N PRO A 22 -10.33 8.66 12.25
CA PRO A 22 -10.95 7.36 12.43
C PRO A 22 -10.16 6.15 11.86
N PRO A 23 -9.46 6.27 10.69
CA PRO A 23 -8.61 5.18 10.20
C PRO A 23 -7.50 4.72 11.16
N ALA A 24 -7.09 5.55 12.13
CA ALA A 24 -6.11 5.13 13.15
C ALA A 24 -6.53 3.85 13.88
N LEU A 25 -7.82 3.69 14.20
CA LEU A 25 -8.34 2.47 14.83
C LEU A 25 -8.27 1.27 13.87
N VAL A 26 -8.59 1.49 12.59
CA VAL A 26 -8.50 0.46 11.54
C VAL A 26 -7.07 -0.05 11.43
N PHE A 27 -6.07 0.84 11.43
CA PHE A 27 -4.67 0.46 11.36
C PHE A 27 -4.18 -0.31 12.59
N ARG A 28 -4.64 0.06 13.79
CA ARG A 28 -4.37 -0.71 15.01
C ARG A 28 -4.94 -2.12 14.92
N LEU A 29 -6.20 -2.26 14.48
CA LEU A 29 -6.87 -3.54 14.30
C LEU A 29 -6.21 -4.39 13.22
N LEU A 30 -5.81 -3.79 12.10
CA LEU A 30 -5.05 -4.45 11.04
C LEU A 30 -3.73 -4.99 11.59
N ALA A 31 -2.94 -4.15 12.26
CA ALA A 31 -1.66 -4.56 12.81
C ALA A 31 -1.78 -5.68 13.85
N ARG A 32 -2.80 -5.61 14.71
CA ARG A 32 -3.16 -6.70 15.65
C ARG A 32 -3.49 -8.00 14.93
N SER A 33 -4.31 -7.93 13.89
CA SER A 33 -4.67 -9.10 13.08
C SER A 33 -3.40 -9.70 12.44
N LEU A 34 -2.57 -8.88 11.80
CA LEU A 34 -1.30 -9.29 11.22
C LEU A 34 -0.38 -9.96 12.25
N ALA A 35 -0.25 -9.40 13.45
CA ALA A 35 0.54 -9.98 14.54
C ALA A 35 0.01 -11.35 14.98
N ARG A 36 -1.32 -11.50 15.13
CA ARG A 36 -1.97 -12.79 15.47
C ARG A 36 -1.72 -13.86 14.40
N HIS A 37 -1.61 -13.45 13.14
CA HIS A 37 -1.27 -14.31 12.01
C HIS A 37 0.24 -14.41 11.72
N GLN A 38 1.08 -14.05 12.71
CA GLN A 38 2.54 -14.15 12.67
C GLN A 38 3.21 -13.39 11.51
N GLN A 39 2.53 -12.37 10.99
CA GLN A 39 3.10 -11.45 10.00
C GLN A 39 3.99 -10.42 10.70
N GLU A 40 4.97 -9.87 9.99
CA GLU A 40 5.80 -8.78 10.49
C GLU A 40 5.25 -7.45 10.01
N ALA A 41 4.52 -6.72 10.84
CA ALA A 41 4.05 -5.38 10.50
C ALA A 41 4.74 -4.32 11.34
N VAL A 42 5.12 -3.22 10.69
CA VAL A 42 5.52 -1.97 11.35
C VAL A 42 4.74 -0.80 10.76
N LEU A 43 4.14 0.01 11.62
CA LEU A 43 3.49 1.25 11.23
C LEU A 43 4.47 2.41 11.39
N LEU A 44 4.57 3.27 10.38
CA LEU A 44 5.45 4.42 10.35
C LEU A 44 4.61 5.69 10.31
N GLU A 45 4.78 6.51 11.33
CA GLU A 45 4.09 7.80 11.46
C GLU A 45 5.14 8.93 11.47
N GLU A 46 4.88 10.03 10.77
CA GLU A 46 5.82 11.15 10.75
C GLU A 46 5.91 11.87 12.11
N ARG A 47 7.12 12.28 12.48
CA ARG A 47 7.37 13.09 13.66
C ARG A 47 6.66 14.43 13.55
N ALA A 48 6.12 14.87 14.68
CA ALA A 48 5.36 16.11 14.78
C ALA A 48 4.16 16.18 13.82
N ASN A 49 3.63 15.02 13.43
CA ASN A 49 2.40 14.90 12.66
C ASN A 49 1.26 15.73 13.29
N PRO A 50 0.60 16.62 12.52
CA PRO A 50 -0.46 17.50 13.01
C PRO A 50 -1.60 16.77 13.74
N LEU A 51 -1.99 15.57 13.27
CA LEU A 51 -3.08 14.81 13.90
C LEU A 51 -2.69 14.35 15.30
N THR A 52 -1.51 13.76 15.44
CA THR A 52 -0.99 13.33 16.75
C THR A 52 -0.72 14.50 17.67
N VAL A 53 -0.22 15.63 17.15
CA VAL A 53 -0.08 16.86 17.94
C VAL A 53 -1.44 17.37 18.43
N ALA A 54 -2.48 17.34 17.59
CA ALA A 54 -3.83 17.72 17.98
C ALA A 54 -4.40 16.81 19.07
N ALA A 55 -4.26 15.49 18.91
CA ALA A 55 -4.67 14.50 19.90
C ALA A 55 -3.96 14.70 21.25
N LEU A 56 -2.65 14.92 21.23
CA LEU A 56 -1.87 15.19 22.44
C LEU A 56 -2.26 16.50 23.11
N ARG A 57 -2.60 17.54 22.34
CA ARG A 57 -3.11 18.81 22.90
C ARG A 57 -4.45 18.64 23.57
N ARG A 58 -5.34 17.81 22.99
CA ARG A 58 -6.71 17.61 23.49
C ARG A 58 -6.79 16.64 24.66
N HIS A 59 -6.07 15.53 24.59
CA HIS A 59 -6.17 14.41 25.53
C HIS A 59 -4.92 14.21 26.40
N GLY A 60 -3.87 15.02 26.17
CA GLY A 60 -2.58 14.85 26.84
C GLY A 60 -1.94 13.51 26.52
N ALA A 61 -1.14 12.99 27.45
CA ALA A 61 -0.50 11.69 27.30
C ALA A 61 -1.45 10.48 27.41
N ALA A 62 -2.77 10.69 27.60
CA ALA A 62 -3.73 9.60 27.73
C ALA A 62 -3.81 8.72 26.47
N VAL A 63 -3.78 9.34 25.28
CA VAL A 63 -3.83 8.62 24.00
C VAL A 63 -2.60 7.73 23.76
N LEU A 64 -1.41 8.17 24.20
CA LEU A 64 -0.20 7.34 24.12
C LEU A 64 -0.21 6.21 25.14
N ARG A 65 -0.74 6.46 26.35
CA ARG A 65 -0.89 5.42 27.37
C ARG A 65 -1.88 4.35 26.92
N GLU A 66 -3.03 4.75 26.37
CA GLU A 66 -4.02 3.84 25.82
C GLU A 66 -3.42 3.01 24.69
N LEU A 67 -2.70 3.63 23.76
CA LEU A 67 -1.99 2.89 22.71
C LEU A 67 -1.02 1.85 23.30
N ALA A 68 -0.19 2.24 24.27
CA ALA A 68 0.81 1.36 24.87
C ALA A 68 0.18 0.20 25.68
N THR A 69 -0.94 0.43 26.37
CA THR A 69 -1.56 -0.58 27.24
C THR A 69 -2.57 -1.46 26.53
N ALA A 70 -3.42 -0.87 25.68
CA ALA A 70 -4.48 -1.58 24.98
C ALA A 70 -4.00 -2.23 23.68
N TRP A 71 -2.85 -1.81 23.14
CA TRP A 71 -2.31 -2.29 21.85
C TRP A 71 -0.83 -2.73 21.93
N PRO A 72 -0.46 -3.61 22.87
CA PRO A 72 0.94 -4.01 23.08
C PRO A 72 1.54 -4.80 21.90
N ASP A 73 0.68 -5.34 21.03
CA ASP A 73 1.01 -6.09 19.83
C ASP A 73 1.28 -5.19 18.61
N VAL A 74 0.92 -3.91 18.67
CA VAL A 74 1.11 -2.96 17.58
C VAL A 74 2.52 -2.40 17.61
N ARG A 75 3.33 -2.75 16.60
CA ARG A 75 4.66 -2.18 16.41
C ARG A 75 4.56 -0.91 15.58
N TYR A 76 4.90 0.22 16.18
CA TYR A 76 4.93 1.50 15.47
C TYR A 76 6.24 2.24 15.73
N GLN A 77 6.61 3.10 14.79
CA GLN A 77 7.76 3.97 14.90
C GLN A 77 7.42 5.36 14.40
N THR A 78 7.88 6.37 15.13
CA THR A 78 7.87 7.74 14.66
C THR A 78 9.12 8.00 13.82
N VAL A 79 8.97 8.58 12.64
CA VAL A 79 10.07 8.81 11.70
C VAL A 79 10.24 10.28 11.39
N GLU A 80 11.48 10.75 11.27
CA GLU A 80 11.75 12.14 10.87
C GLU A 80 11.18 12.46 9.48
N GLN A 81 10.75 13.71 9.30
CA GLN A 81 10.32 14.20 8.01
C GLN A 81 11.55 14.38 7.09
N ARG A 82 11.50 13.75 5.91
CA ARG A 82 12.58 13.79 4.90
C ARG A 82 12.06 14.27 3.56
N THR A 83 12.87 14.91 2.74
CA THR A 83 12.48 15.42 1.41
C THR A 83 13.55 15.09 0.37
N GLY A 84 13.19 15.14 -0.91
CA GLY A 84 14.14 14.99 -2.03
C GLY A 84 14.92 13.67 -1.97
N ALA A 85 16.23 13.75 -2.22
CA ALA A 85 17.10 12.58 -2.28
C ALA A 85 17.18 11.80 -0.95
N ASP A 86 17.16 12.50 0.19
CA ASP A 86 17.20 11.86 1.52
C ASP A 86 15.94 11.01 1.77
N LEU A 87 14.78 11.50 1.34
CA LEU A 87 13.53 10.72 1.38
C LEU A 87 13.64 9.46 0.53
N VAL A 88 14.14 9.57 -0.70
CA VAL A 88 14.27 8.43 -1.62
C VAL A 88 15.26 7.39 -1.08
N GLU A 89 16.41 7.83 -0.56
CA GLU A 89 17.39 6.93 0.07
C GLU A 89 16.78 6.21 1.27
N TRP A 90 16.16 6.95 2.18
CA TRP A 90 15.54 6.39 3.36
C TRP A 90 14.40 5.42 3.01
N LEU A 91 13.52 5.75 2.07
CA LEU A 91 12.48 4.85 1.58
C LEU A 91 13.08 3.59 0.97
N GLY A 92 14.11 3.73 0.13
CA GLY A 92 14.82 2.62 -0.48
C GLY A 92 15.37 1.65 0.57
N ARG A 93 16.01 2.16 1.63
CA ARG A 93 16.52 1.36 2.74
C ARG A 93 15.42 0.74 3.60
N THR A 94 14.37 1.50 3.88
CA THR A 94 13.24 1.07 4.72
C THR A 94 12.45 -0.06 4.03
N LEU A 95 12.29 0.04 2.72
CA LEU A 95 11.53 -0.93 1.91
C LEU A 95 12.39 -2.03 1.30
N ALA A 96 13.72 -1.98 1.43
CA ALA A 96 14.64 -2.97 0.86
C ALA A 96 14.36 -4.41 1.30
N THR A 97 13.79 -4.58 2.49
CA THR A 97 13.45 -5.90 3.05
C THR A 97 11.95 -6.07 3.29
N ALA A 98 11.13 -5.18 2.77
CA ALA A 98 9.68 -5.28 2.87
C ALA A 98 9.15 -6.09 1.68
N ASP A 99 8.16 -6.93 1.93
CA ASP A 99 7.41 -7.61 0.87
C ASP A 99 6.24 -6.72 0.42
N LEU A 100 5.65 -5.99 1.39
CA LEU A 100 4.46 -5.18 1.21
C LEU A 100 4.65 -3.79 1.82
N ALA A 101 4.29 -2.76 1.06
CA ALA A 101 4.18 -1.39 1.55
C ALA A 101 2.74 -0.90 1.40
N LEU A 102 2.11 -0.51 2.50
CA LEU A 102 0.80 0.13 2.50
C LEU A 102 1.01 1.61 2.77
N VAL A 103 0.41 2.46 1.94
CA VAL A 103 0.54 3.91 2.02
C VAL A 103 -0.85 4.48 2.21
N GLU A 104 -1.11 5.07 3.37
CA GLU A 104 -2.35 5.79 3.57
C GLU A 104 -2.37 7.10 2.76
N LEU A 105 -3.45 7.34 2.03
CA LEU A 105 -3.68 8.62 1.36
C LEU A 105 -3.78 9.74 2.40
N GLY A 106 -2.96 10.78 2.22
CA GLY A 106 -2.87 11.92 3.12
C GLY A 106 -1.67 11.90 4.05
N VAL A 107 -0.83 10.85 4.00
CA VAL A 107 0.60 11.02 4.34
C VAL A 107 1.22 12.05 3.39
N ARG A 108 2.44 12.51 3.67
CA ARG A 108 3.11 13.46 2.79
C ARG A 108 3.15 12.96 1.36
N GLU A 109 2.71 13.80 0.43
CA GLU A 109 2.51 13.41 -0.97
C GLU A 109 3.79 12.94 -1.64
N GLU A 110 4.92 13.58 -1.36
CA GLU A 110 6.22 13.18 -1.89
C GLU A 110 6.59 11.75 -1.43
N LEU A 111 6.26 11.39 -0.19
CA LEU A 111 6.45 10.03 0.33
C LEU A 111 5.55 9.04 -0.41
N ALA A 112 4.26 9.37 -0.56
CA ALA A 112 3.32 8.51 -1.28
C ALA A 112 3.71 8.32 -2.75
N TYR A 113 4.14 9.39 -3.41
CA TYR A 113 4.66 9.36 -4.77
C TYR A 113 5.85 8.40 -4.88
N TRP A 114 6.90 8.59 -4.08
CA TRP A 114 8.08 7.74 -4.16
C TRP A 114 7.84 6.30 -3.74
N ALA A 115 6.97 6.06 -2.76
CA ALA A 115 6.56 4.72 -2.38
C ALA A 115 5.92 3.98 -3.57
N GLY A 116 5.00 4.63 -4.31
CA GLY A 116 4.41 4.05 -5.52
C GLY A 116 5.45 3.75 -6.61
N GLN A 117 6.42 4.64 -6.81
CA GLN A 117 7.49 4.47 -7.81
C GLN A 117 8.48 3.35 -7.49
N LEU A 118 8.57 2.92 -6.22
CA LEU A 118 9.47 1.87 -5.77
C LEU A 118 8.91 0.45 -5.90
N THR A 119 7.70 0.29 -6.46
CA THR A 119 7.12 -1.03 -6.76
C THR A 119 8.07 -1.88 -7.61
N ARG A 120 8.38 -3.10 -7.14
CA ARG A 120 9.37 -4.00 -7.75
C ARG A 120 8.83 -5.45 -7.77
N PRO A 121 9.52 -6.41 -8.42
CA PRO A 121 9.11 -7.81 -8.38
C PRO A 121 8.90 -8.34 -6.96
N HIS A 122 9.78 -7.97 -6.02
CA HIS A 122 9.76 -8.44 -4.62
C HIS A 122 9.04 -7.52 -3.63
N LEU A 123 8.67 -6.30 -4.04
CA LEU A 123 7.97 -5.33 -3.19
C LEU A 123 6.67 -4.91 -3.88
N LYS A 124 5.53 -5.19 -3.25
CA LYS A 124 4.23 -4.71 -3.70
C LYS A 124 3.78 -3.53 -2.86
N THR A 125 3.30 -2.50 -3.53
CA THR A 125 2.88 -1.27 -2.87
C THR A 125 1.38 -1.05 -3.07
N PHE A 126 0.70 -0.59 -2.04
CA PHE A 126 -0.74 -0.40 -2.03
C PHE A 126 -1.07 0.99 -1.52
N LEU A 127 -1.96 1.69 -2.22
CA LEU A 127 -2.52 2.95 -1.73
C LEU A 127 -3.82 2.65 -0.99
N LEU A 128 -3.97 3.19 0.22
CA LEU A 128 -5.18 3.07 1.04
C LEU A 128 -5.89 4.42 1.11
N ASP A 129 -7.12 4.51 0.58
CA ASP A 129 -7.93 5.73 0.60
C ASP A 129 -9.27 5.49 1.28
N LEU A 130 -9.23 5.47 2.61
CA LEU A 130 -10.33 5.02 3.48
C LEU A 130 -11.30 6.13 3.89
N MET A 131 -10.92 7.40 3.73
CA MET A 131 -11.72 8.55 4.18
C MET A 131 -12.63 9.04 3.04
N PRO A 132 -13.96 8.80 3.07
CA PRO A 132 -14.87 9.42 2.12
C PRO A 132 -14.89 10.94 2.29
N ASP A 133 -15.11 11.66 1.19
CA ASP A 133 -15.47 13.08 1.18
C ASP A 133 -14.52 14.06 1.89
N GLU A 134 -13.27 13.67 2.16
CA GLU A 134 -12.26 14.56 2.74
C GLU A 134 -11.73 15.53 1.67
N PRO A 135 -12.09 16.83 1.70
CA PRO A 135 -11.74 17.77 0.63
C PRO A 135 -10.23 18.04 0.58
N ALA A 136 -9.56 17.98 1.74
CA ALA A 136 -8.12 18.14 1.83
C ALA A 136 -7.35 17.08 1.02
N LEU A 137 -7.95 15.90 0.79
CA LEU A 137 -7.34 14.80 0.04
C LEU A 137 -7.67 14.83 -1.46
N ALA A 138 -8.66 15.63 -1.89
CA ALA A 138 -9.10 15.66 -3.29
C ALA A 138 -7.96 16.02 -4.26
N ALA A 139 -7.14 17.01 -3.91
CA ALA A 139 -5.99 17.42 -4.73
C ALA A 139 -4.91 16.34 -4.80
N MET A 140 -4.73 15.55 -3.73
CA MET A 140 -3.75 14.46 -3.71
C MET A 140 -4.22 13.27 -4.55
N ARG A 141 -5.52 12.94 -4.52
CA ARG A 141 -6.12 11.89 -5.38
C ARG A 141 -5.84 12.14 -6.86
N GLN A 142 -5.90 13.41 -7.29
CA GLN A 142 -5.67 13.79 -8.69
C GLN A 142 -4.19 13.77 -9.08
N ARG A 143 -3.29 14.12 -8.15
CA ARG A 143 -1.85 14.26 -8.44
C ARG A 143 -1.06 12.96 -8.33
N LEU A 144 -1.42 12.07 -7.42
CA LEU A 144 -0.83 10.74 -7.36
C LEU A 144 -1.30 9.91 -8.55
N ASP A 145 -0.38 9.26 -9.24
CA ASP A 145 -0.70 8.29 -10.28
C ASP A 145 -1.02 6.92 -9.64
N PRO A 146 -2.28 6.44 -9.68
CA PRO A 146 -2.62 5.15 -9.10
C PRO A 146 -2.02 3.96 -9.86
N ALA A 147 -1.56 4.13 -11.11
CA ALA A 147 -0.98 3.05 -11.90
C ALA A 147 0.40 2.59 -11.39
N THR A 148 1.08 3.41 -10.57
CA THR A 148 2.39 3.05 -10.00
C THR A 148 2.28 2.04 -8.86
N PHE A 149 1.10 1.92 -8.25
CA PHE A 149 0.83 0.99 -7.17
C PHE A 149 0.42 -0.39 -7.69
N THR A 150 0.68 -1.43 -6.90
CA THR A 150 0.19 -2.79 -7.19
C THR A 150 -1.34 -2.84 -7.14
N GLY A 151 -1.93 -2.12 -6.19
CA GLY A 151 -3.38 -1.92 -6.14
C GLY A 151 -3.79 -0.77 -5.22
N ILE A 152 -5.04 -0.38 -5.36
CA ILE A 152 -5.70 0.68 -4.61
C ILE A 152 -6.82 0.04 -3.80
N ILE A 153 -6.83 0.26 -2.50
CA ILE A 153 -7.90 -0.19 -1.60
C ILE A 153 -8.57 1.07 -1.07
N CYS A 154 -9.83 1.30 -1.43
CA CYS A 154 -10.47 2.57 -1.14
C CYS A 154 -11.94 2.44 -0.79
N HIS A 155 -12.46 3.47 -0.12
CA HIS A 155 -13.89 3.63 0.10
C HIS A 155 -14.63 3.78 -1.25
N PRO A 156 -15.83 3.20 -1.42
CA PRO A 156 -16.59 3.29 -2.67
C PRO A 156 -16.77 4.72 -3.21
N ALA A 157 -16.98 5.69 -2.33
CA ALA A 157 -17.09 7.11 -2.68
C ALA A 157 -15.84 7.69 -3.38
N ASN A 158 -14.66 7.13 -3.09
CA ASN A 158 -13.38 7.60 -3.64
C ASN A 158 -13.03 6.89 -4.96
N ALA A 159 -13.67 5.77 -5.29
CA ALA A 159 -13.39 4.98 -6.48
C ALA A 159 -13.39 5.78 -7.81
N PRO A 160 -14.30 6.76 -8.03
CA PRO A 160 -14.29 7.57 -9.24
C PRO A 160 -12.97 8.32 -9.49
N ALA A 161 -12.20 8.64 -8.45
CA ALA A 161 -10.91 9.32 -8.60
C ALA A 161 -9.80 8.44 -9.22
N TYR A 162 -10.00 7.11 -9.20
CA TYR A 162 -9.02 6.12 -9.67
C TYR A 162 -9.44 5.39 -10.94
N ARG A 163 -10.74 5.28 -11.19
CA ARG A 163 -11.28 4.62 -12.39
C ARG A 163 -10.79 5.31 -13.66
N GLY A 164 -10.34 4.50 -14.64
CA GLY A 164 -9.77 5.00 -15.89
C GLY A 164 -8.31 5.45 -15.80
N ARG A 165 -7.75 5.56 -14.58
CA ARG A 165 -6.33 5.89 -14.34
C ARG A 165 -5.50 4.68 -13.91
N THR A 166 -6.16 3.60 -13.51
CA THR A 166 -5.55 2.28 -13.27
C THR A 166 -6.54 1.18 -13.66
N SER A 167 -6.10 -0.08 -13.65
CA SER A 167 -6.96 -1.23 -13.97
C SER A 167 -8.07 -1.39 -12.92
N ALA A 168 -9.30 -1.65 -13.36
CA ALA A 168 -10.42 -1.95 -12.46
C ALA A 168 -10.14 -3.17 -11.57
N ARG A 169 -9.31 -4.13 -12.02
CA ARG A 169 -8.91 -5.32 -11.23
C ARG A 169 -7.93 -4.98 -10.10
N GLN A 170 -7.31 -3.81 -10.16
CA GLN A 170 -6.38 -3.31 -9.15
C GLN A 170 -7.08 -2.41 -8.12
N ILE A 171 -8.38 -2.15 -8.28
CA ILE A 171 -9.17 -1.34 -7.35
C ILE A 171 -10.05 -2.28 -6.53
N VAL A 172 -9.86 -2.29 -5.22
CA VAL A 172 -10.71 -3.02 -4.27
C VAL A 172 -11.46 -2.02 -3.41
N LEU A 173 -12.77 -2.22 -3.31
CA LEU A 173 -13.64 -1.34 -2.54
C LEU A 173 -13.82 -1.92 -1.14
N VAL A 174 -13.66 -1.09 -0.13
CA VAL A 174 -13.82 -1.46 1.28
C VAL A 174 -14.64 -0.41 2.02
N GLU A 175 -15.60 -0.84 2.81
CA GLU A 175 -16.44 0.00 3.67
C GLU A 175 -16.92 -0.82 4.87
N GLY A 176 -17.50 -0.16 5.86
CA GLY A 176 -18.05 -0.80 7.05
C GLY A 176 -17.31 -0.43 8.34
N GLU A 177 -17.59 -1.20 9.39
CA GLU A 177 -17.06 -0.94 10.73
C GLU A 177 -15.54 -1.22 10.81
N PRO A 178 -14.79 -0.58 11.73
CA PRO A 178 -13.33 -0.66 11.75
C PRO A 178 -12.73 -2.08 11.77
N THR A 179 -13.37 -3.01 12.46
CA THR A 179 -12.93 -4.42 12.54
C THR A 179 -13.09 -5.17 11.22
N GLU A 180 -14.21 -4.94 10.53
CA GLU A 180 -14.49 -5.51 9.23
C GLU A 180 -13.54 -4.91 8.19
N LEU A 181 -13.34 -3.59 8.25
CA LEU A 181 -12.46 -2.86 7.35
C LEU A 181 -11.01 -3.33 7.46
N ALA A 182 -10.49 -3.51 8.68
CA ALA A 182 -9.15 -4.04 8.90
C ALA A 182 -8.96 -5.44 8.27
N SER A 183 -9.98 -6.30 8.39
CA SER A 183 -9.94 -7.65 7.82
C SER A 183 -10.03 -7.61 6.30
N ALA A 184 -10.95 -6.81 5.75
CA ALA A 184 -11.12 -6.61 4.32
C ALA A 184 -9.87 -6.04 3.65
N ILE A 185 -9.15 -5.13 4.31
CA ILE A 185 -7.86 -4.60 3.81
C ILE A 185 -6.82 -5.72 3.70
N ALA A 186 -6.68 -6.56 4.75
CA ALA A 186 -5.73 -7.67 4.72
C ALA A 186 -6.04 -8.65 3.58
N ASP A 187 -7.31 -9.04 3.45
CA ASP A 187 -7.77 -9.95 2.40
C ASP A 187 -7.58 -9.35 0.99
N ALA A 188 -7.86 -8.06 0.83
CA ALA A 188 -7.66 -7.33 -0.43
C ALA A 188 -6.19 -7.32 -0.86
N VAL A 189 -5.28 -7.03 0.07
CA VAL A 189 -3.83 -7.04 -0.23
C VAL A 189 -3.38 -8.43 -0.66
N VAL A 190 -3.81 -9.48 0.04
CA VAL A 190 -3.48 -10.87 -0.30
C VAL A 190 -4.01 -11.23 -1.68
N ALA A 191 -5.27 -10.91 -1.98
CA ALA A 191 -5.88 -11.20 -3.27
C ALA A 191 -5.14 -10.49 -4.43
N LEU A 192 -4.83 -9.20 -4.25
CA LEU A 192 -4.08 -8.42 -5.23
C LEU A 192 -2.64 -8.91 -5.40
N LEU A 193 -1.99 -9.35 -4.31
CA LEU A 193 -0.66 -9.95 -4.36
C LEU A 193 -0.66 -11.18 -5.27
N PHE A 194 -1.58 -12.14 -5.04
CA PHE A 194 -1.68 -13.34 -5.87
C PHE A 194 -2.02 -13.03 -7.33
N HIS A 195 -2.90 -12.06 -7.57
CA HIS A 195 -3.20 -11.62 -8.93
C HIS A 195 -1.94 -11.06 -9.63
N SER A 196 -1.14 -10.26 -8.92
CA SER A 196 0.09 -9.68 -9.45
C SER A 196 1.15 -10.74 -9.78
N LEU A 197 1.23 -11.81 -9.00
CA LEU A 197 2.17 -12.92 -9.21
C LEU A 197 1.79 -13.76 -10.44
N GLY A 198 0.50 -14.09 -10.62
CA GLY A 198 0.04 -14.81 -11.81
C GLY A 198 0.27 -14.05 -13.13
N ASN A 199 0.23 -12.71 -13.08
CA ASN A 199 0.56 -11.87 -14.24
C ASN A 199 2.07 -11.87 -14.57
N LEU A 200 2.95 -12.13 -13.60
CA LEU A 200 4.40 -12.24 -13.82
C LEU A 200 4.76 -13.57 -14.47
N GLU A 201 4.15 -14.68 -14.02
CA GLU A 201 4.37 -16.01 -14.61
C GLU A 201 3.90 -16.08 -16.07
N THR A 202 2.74 -15.49 -16.38
CA THR A 202 2.19 -15.46 -17.74
C THR A 202 2.99 -14.57 -18.70
N ARG A 203 3.58 -13.46 -18.23
CA ARG A 203 4.52 -12.65 -19.03
C ARG A 203 5.87 -13.34 -19.24
N GLY A 204 6.33 -14.15 -18.29
CA GLY A 204 7.55 -14.95 -18.42
C GLY A 204 7.44 -16.14 -19.39
N GLN A 205 6.22 -16.54 -19.76
CA GLN A 205 5.92 -17.66 -20.66
C GLN A 205 5.60 -17.25 -22.11
N ALA A 206 5.82 -15.98 -22.50
CA ALA A 206 5.75 -15.62 -23.91
C ALA A 206 6.80 -16.45 -24.70
N PRO A 207 6.40 -17.25 -25.71
CA PRO A 207 7.34 -18.11 -26.42
C PRO A 207 8.32 -17.24 -27.22
N ASN A 208 9.60 -17.32 -26.84
CA ASN A 208 10.68 -16.92 -27.72
C ASN A 208 10.64 -17.80 -28.97
N GLY A 209 10.35 -17.19 -30.12
CA GLY A 209 10.69 -17.76 -31.43
C GLY A 209 9.51 -18.19 -32.27
N SER A 210 8.86 -17.24 -32.92
CA SER A 210 8.28 -17.44 -34.25
C SER A 210 8.98 -16.47 -35.21
N GLY A 211 10.21 -16.79 -35.60
CA GLY A 211 10.81 -16.21 -36.79
C GLY A 211 10.07 -16.71 -38.04
N PRO A 212 9.91 -15.89 -39.09
CA PRO A 212 9.12 -16.29 -40.25
C PRO A 212 9.78 -17.44 -41.01
N ALA A 213 8.96 -18.40 -41.42
CA ALA A 213 9.34 -19.52 -42.28
C ALA A 213 9.82 -18.99 -43.64
N THR A 214 11.08 -19.26 -43.97
CA THR A 214 11.59 -19.17 -45.34
C THR A 214 11.21 -20.45 -46.07
N ASP A 215 10.08 -20.43 -46.77
CA ASP A 215 9.76 -21.44 -47.78
C ASP A 215 10.62 -21.17 -49.03
N GLN A 216 11.64 -21.99 -49.25
CA GLN A 216 12.28 -22.15 -50.55
C GLN A 216 11.67 -23.37 -51.26
N PRO A 217 11.07 -23.21 -52.46
CA PRO A 217 10.85 -24.34 -53.34
C PRO A 217 12.05 -24.53 -54.28
N GLU A 218 12.66 -25.72 -54.20
CA GLU A 218 13.56 -26.26 -55.21
C GLU A 218 12.91 -26.20 -56.61
N LYS A 219 13.64 -25.66 -57.60
CA LYS A 219 13.39 -25.95 -59.01
C LYS A 219 14.68 -26.42 -59.66
N GLY A 220 14.56 -27.61 -60.24
CA GLY A 220 15.65 -28.39 -60.79
C GLY A 220 16.29 -27.78 -62.04
N SER A 221 17.58 -28.09 -62.15
CA SER A 221 18.39 -27.81 -63.32
C SER A 221 18.08 -28.81 -64.44
N ARG A 222 17.73 -28.28 -65.62
CA ARG A 222 17.94 -28.91 -66.92
C ARG A 222 18.72 -27.90 -67.76
N GLY A 223 19.87 -28.32 -68.28
CA GLY A 223 20.78 -27.56 -69.13
C GLY A 223 22.13 -28.24 -69.16
#